data_AF-A0A2A4R3G4-F1
#
_entry.id   AF-A0A2A4R3G4-F1
#
_cell.length_a   1.000
_cell.length_b   1.000
_cell.length_c   1.000
_cell.angle_alpha   90.00
_cell.angle_beta   90.00
_cell.angle_gamma   90.00
#
_symmetry.space_group_name_H-M   'P 1'
#
loop_
_entity.id
_entity.type
_entity.pdbx_description
1 polymer ?
#
loop_
_entity_poly.entity_id
_entity_poly.type
_entity_poly.pdbx_seq_one_letter_code
_entity_poly.pdbx_strand_id
1 'polypeptide(L)'
;MTHFLALTPVPFMFCPENRSPLTNFNKLTFRALRAFISSPNNLKNSQPCICGAFFMEKAMRDITLSDLNKIGGRSRSSLRPKIVAAINKYAKANGITTVDRMSMFLANCRVESTNFTRLEEALSYSAERLMQVWPKRFPSLSVARQYARNPKKLANFVYGNRMGNRGKPNAGWLHRGSGLGQMTGYDNFKEFEDATGIPVTKNPDMMRDPDIGTKAICVFWEKRDMNRYADRGDVTGGRKVWNGGTHGLKLVKETFVIAKRVLAEDAKPSKVKPRKPKTSNHVRELQDALCKAEYYTTVDGIPGTHTTFMLKEFQRDHGLAETGILNSATVTALAKAGLPKTPPKPAPKPTDMDPEQPPQKQKSNAGPIAALIALIAAGSAYFWDWLTNLISTLF
;
A
#
# COMPACT_ATOMS: atom_id res chain seq x y z
N MET A 1 2.58 -51.44 -61.14
CA MET A 1 1.48 -50.49 -60.87
C MET A 1 1.64 -49.99 -59.43
N THR A 2 1.77 -48.66 -59.27
CA THR A 2 1.48 -47.80 -58.08
C THR A 2 1.98 -48.26 -56.68
N HIS A 3 3.09 -47.70 -56.16
CA HIS A 3 3.21 -46.50 -55.27
C HIS A 3 2.50 -46.66 -53.91
N PHE A 4 3.06 -46.39 -52.71
CA PHE A 4 4.27 -45.69 -52.24
C PHE A 4 4.48 -45.96 -50.70
N LEU A 5 5.76 -46.01 -50.26
CA LEU A 5 6.42 -45.60 -48.99
C LEU A 5 5.73 -45.76 -47.60
N ALA A 6 6.39 -45.93 -46.46
CA ALA A 6 7.75 -46.30 -46.05
C ALA A 6 7.77 -46.47 -44.50
N LEU A 7 8.76 -47.22 -44.02
CA LEU A 7 9.01 -47.71 -42.66
C LEU A 7 9.35 -46.64 -41.62
N THR A 8 9.00 -46.87 -40.34
CA THR A 8 9.92 -46.81 -39.17
C THR A 8 9.37 -47.64 -37.99
N PRO A 9 10.21 -48.12 -37.04
CA PRO A 9 9.86 -49.11 -36.02
C PRO A 9 9.71 -48.55 -34.58
N VAL A 10 9.10 -49.38 -33.72
CA VAL A 10 8.92 -49.34 -32.24
C VAL A 10 10.16 -49.95 -31.51
N PRO A 11 10.29 -50.18 -30.16
CA PRO A 11 9.61 -49.72 -28.92
C PRO A 11 10.52 -49.53 -27.63
N PHE A 12 9.88 -49.24 -26.45
CA PHE A 12 10.27 -49.50 -25.01
C PHE A 12 11.41 -48.66 -24.34
N MET A 13 11.51 -48.37 -23.02
CA MET A 13 10.68 -48.26 -21.77
C MET A 13 11.63 -47.83 -20.61
N PHE A 14 11.15 -47.04 -19.62
CA PHE A 14 11.62 -46.85 -18.21
C PHE A 14 13.07 -46.36 -17.91
N CYS A 15 13.45 -45.51 -16.93
CA CYS A 15 12.88 -44.85 -15.72
C CYS A 15 13.87 -43.69 -15.29
N PRO A 16 13.93 -43.19 -14.03
CA PRO A 16 13.41 -41.93 -13.47
C PRO A 16 14.43 -40.76 -13.32
N GLU A 17 14.00 -39.68 -12.63
CA GLU A 17 14.74 -38.48 -12.16
C GLU A 17 14.64 -37.22 -13.03
N ASN A 18 13.94 -36.20 -12.51
CA ASN A 18 13.94 -34.85 -13.07
C ASN A 18 14.38 -33.86 -11.98
N ARG A 19 15.70 -33.64 -11.84
CA ARG A 19 16.26 -32.40 -11.28
C ARG A 19 16.41 -31.42 -12.43
N SER A 20 15.90 -30.20 -12.24
CA SER A 20 15.91 -29.11 -13.20
C SER A 20 17.34 -28.55 -13.46
N PRO A 21 17.62 -28.03 -14.68
CA PRO A 21 18.95 -27.59 -15.09
C PRO A 21 19.16 -26.09 -14.85
N LEU A 22 20.03 -25.72 -13.90
CA LEU A 22 20.49 -24.33 -13.72
C LEU A 22 22.01 -24.24 -13.59
N THR A 23 22.76 -24.87 -14.50
CA THR A 23 24.24 -24.75 -14.49
C THR A 23 24.91 -24.50 -15.84
N ASN A 24 24.17 -24.32 -16.94
CA ASN A 24 24.80 -24.20 -18.28
C ASN A 24 24.63 -22.87 -19.03
N PHE A 25 24.07 -21.82 -18.41
CA PHE A 25 23.90 -20.53 -19.12
C PHE A 25 25.15 -19.64 -19.18
N ASN A 26 26.19 -19.89 -18.36
CA ASN A 26 27.37 -19.01 -18.27
C ASN A 26 28.61 -19.48 -19.04
N LYS A 27 28.62 -20.69 -19.62
CA LYS A 27 29.79 -21.20 -20.37
C LYS A 27 29.69 -21.00 -21.89
N LEU A 28 28.50 -20.85 -22.45
CA LEU A 28 28.31 -20.68 -23.90
C LEU A 28 28.66 -19.27 -24.39
N THR A 29 28.45 -18.26 -23.55
CA THR A 29 28.67 -16.84 -23.89
C THR A 29 30.15 -16.45 -23.95
N PHE A 30 31.01 -17.05 -23.12
CA PHE A 30 32.45 -16.78 -23.14
C PHE A 30 33.20 -17.44 -24.31
N ARG A 31 32.73 -18.59 -24.81
CA ARG A 31 33.34 -19.28 -25.97
C ARG A 31 33.06 -18.55 -27.29
N ALA A 32 31.86 -17.97 -27.45
CA ALA A 32 31.52 -17.18 -28.64
C ALA A 32 32.34 -15.87 -28.74
N LEU A 33 32.60 -15.22 -27.60
CA LEU A 33 33.39 -13.98 -27.57
C LEU A 33 34.87 -14.19 -27.89
N ARG A 34 35.44 -15.36 -27.54
CA ARG A 34 36.83 -15.71 -27.86
C ARG A 34 37.03 -16.07 -29.33
N ALA A 35 36.02 -16.67 -29.98
CA ALA A 35 36.07 -17.03 -31.40
C ALA A 35 36.02 -15.80 -32.33
N PHE A 36 35.35 -14.72 -31.91
CA PHE A 36 35.25 -13.50 -32.70
C PHE A 36 36.54 -12.66 -32.70
N ILE A 37 37.38 -12.78 -31.66
CA ILE A 37 38.62 -11.99 -31.50
C ILE A 37 39.83 -12.65 -32.19
N SER A 38 39.71 -13.88 -32.70
CA SER A 38 40.86 -14.67 -33.20
C SER A 38 40.88 -14.96 -34.70
N SER A 39 40.13 -14.24 -35.54
CA SER A 39 40.14 -14.43 -37.00
C SER A 39 40.78 -13.24 -37.73
N PRO A 40 42.05 -13.34 -38.17
CA PRO A 40 42.64 -12.34 -39.05
C PRO A 40 42.26 -12.71 -40.50
N ASN A 41 41.15 -12.18 -41.01
CA ASN A 41 40.91 -11.93 -42.44
C ASN A 41 39.41 -11.65 -42.70
N ASN A 42 39.04 -10.36 -42.72
CA ASN A 42 38.15 -9.74 -43.71
C ASN A 42 37.71 -8.35 -43.21
N LEU A 43 38.55 -7.35 -43.48
CA LEU A 43 38.24 -5.94 -43.29
C LEU A 43 38.26 -5.25 -44.66
N LYS A 44 37.34 -5.59 -45.55
CA LYS A 44 36.94 -4.72 -46.67
C LYS A 44 35.44 -4.91 -46.93
N ASN A 45 34.69 -3.83 -46.75
CA ASN A 45 33.28 -3.64 -47.11
C ASN A 45 32.22 -4.43 -46.32
N SER A 46 32.00 -4.02 -45.07
CA SER A 46 30.66 -4.02 -44.49
C SER A 46 30.59 -2.97 -43.38
N GLN A 47 29.76 -1.95 -43.57
CA GLN A 47 29.33 -1.07 -42.48
C GLN A 47 28.75 -1.97 -41.36
N PRO A 48 29.29 -1.95 -40.13
CA PRO A 48 28.70 -2.73 -39.06
C PRO A 48 27.38 -2.07 -38.67
N CYS A 49 26.26 -2.74 -38.96
CA CYS A 49 24.98 -2.43 -38.35
C CYS A 49 25.16 -2.51 -36.83
N ILE A 50 25.11 -1.35 -36.18
CA ILE A 50 25.04 -1.23 -34.72
C ILE A 50 23.64 -1.71 -34.29
N CYS A 51 23.42 -3.02 -34.31
CA CYS A 51 22.23 -3.64 -33.74
C CYS A 51 22.68 -4.64 -32.68
N GLY A 52 22.99 -4.08 -31.51
CA GLY A 52 23.53 -4.84 -30.40
C GLY A 52 23.92 -3.94 -29.24
N ALA A 53 23.14 -2.90 -28.96
CA ALA A 53 23.20 -2.25 -27.67
C ALA A 53 22.67 -3.27 -26.65
N PHE A 54 23.59 -4.08 -26.12
CA PHE A 54 23.37 -4.85 -24.91
C PHE A 54 23.13 -3.81 -23.82
N PHE A 55 21.86 -3.43 -23.62
CA PHE A 55 21.45 -2.62 -22.49
C PHE A 55 21.76 -3.46 -21.25
N MET A 56 22.98 -3.31 -20.73
CA MET A 56 23.29 -3.60 -19.34
C MET A 56 22.38 -2.67 -18.54
N GLU A 57 21.21 -3.19 -18.15
CA GLU A 57 20.31 -2.52 -17.24
C GLU A 57 21.15 -2.15 -16.01
N LYS A 58 21.38 -0.84 -15.82
CA LYS A 58 22.23 -0.32 -14.76
C LYS A 58 21.72 -0.90 -13.45
N ALA A 59 22.54 -1.70 -12.78
CA ALA A 59 22.17 -2.29 -11.51
C ALA A 59 21.65 -1.20 -10.57
N MET A 60 20.48 -1.43 -9.96
CA MET A 60 19.89 -0.48 -9.03
C MET A 60 20.89 -0.11 -7.94
N ARG A 61 21.03 1.20 -7.68
CA ARG A 61 21.75 1.71 -6.51
C ARG A 61 21.05 1.31 -5.22
N ASP A 62 21.82 1.24 -4.13
CA ASP A 62 21.25 1.14 -2.80
C ASP A 62 20.29 2.30 -2.52
N ILE A 63 19.19 1.98 -1.82
CA ILE A 63 18.25 3.00 -1.36
C ILE A 63 18.83 3.74 -0.15
N THR A 64 18.45 5.00 -0.01
CA THR A 64 18.89 5.86 1.08
C THR A 64 17.74 6.15 2.04
N LEU A 65 18.07 6.64 3.24
CA LEU A 65 17.07 7.18 4.15
C LEU A 65 16.27 8.34 3.53
N SER A 66 16.90 9.14 2.65
CA SER A 66 16.22 10.21 1.92
C SER A 66 15.14 9.65 1.00
N ASP A 67 15.44 8.58 0.26
CA ASP A 67 14.47 7.92 -0.62
C ASP A 67 13.27 7.40 0.17
N LEU A 68 13.53 6.64 1.25
CA LEU A 68 12.47 6.09 2.08
C LEU A 68 11.65 7.20 2.77
N ASN A 69 12.27 8.35 3.08
CA ASN A 69 11.55 9.51 3.61
C ASN A 69 10.66 10.20 2.58
N LYS A 70 11.13 10.37 1.33
CA LYS A 70 10.31 10.91 0.25
C LYS A 70 9.10 9.99 -0.04
N ILE A 71 9.32 8.67 -0.06
CA ILE A 71 8.29 7.67 -0.34
C ILE A 71 7.32 7.53 0.84
N GLY A 72 7.84 7.43 2.07
CA GLY A 72 7.04 7.28 3.28
C GLY A 72 6.33 8.56 3.73
N GLY A 73 6.57 9.71 3.11
CA GLY A 73 5.99 10.98 3.51
C GLY A 73 6.54 11.52 4.83
N ARG A 74 5.82 12.50 5.41
CA ARG A 74 6.32 13.38 6.49
C ARG A 74 6.53 12.70 7.84
N SER A 75 5.92 11.54 8.10
CA SER A 75 6.08 10.81 9.36
C SER A 75 7.51 10.33 9.53
N ARG A 76 8.24 10.83 10.52
CA ARG A 76 9.61 10.34 10.81
C ARG A 76 9.52 9.17 11.78
N SER A 77 10.30 8.12 11.54
CA SER A 77 10.38 6.94 12.40
C SER A 77 11.82 6.48 12.53
N SER A 78 12.22 6.10 13.76
CA SER A 78 13.51 5.47 14.06
C SER A 78 13.66 4.09 13.39
N LEU A 79 12.58 3.52 12.86
CA LEU A 79 12.61 2.28 12.10
C LEU A 79 13.19 2.45 10.69
N ARG A 80 12.97 3.61 10.05
CA ARG A 80 13.35 3.84 8.64
C ARG A 80 14.83 3.58 8.34
N PRO A 81 15.79 4.05 9.15
CA PRO A 81 17.20 3.73 8.92
C PRO A 81 17.49 2.22 8.98
N LYS A 82 16.89 1.51 9.92
CA LYS A 82 17.06 0.05 10.07
C LYS A 82 16.43 -0.71 8.90
N ILE A 83 15.25 -0.27 8.45
CA ILE A 83 14.58 -0.80 7.26
C ILE A 83 15.44 -0.59 6.00
N VAL A 84 15.99 0.61 5.80
CA VAL A 84 16.89 0.88 4.66
C VAL A 84 18.08 -0.07 4.66
N ALA A 85 18.76 -0.21 5.81
CA ALA A 85 19.90 -1.11 5.94
C ALA A 85 19.52 -2.56 5.58
N ALA A 86 18.38 -3.04 6.09
CA ALA A 86 17.92 -4.39 5.82
C ALA A 86 17.48 -4.60 4.35
N ILE A 87 16.84 -3.60 3.73
CA ILE A 87 16.47 -3.66 2.31
C ILE A 87 17.74 -3.79 1.45
N ASN A 88 18.73 -2.94 1.66
CA ASN A 88 19.99 -3.00 0.90
C ASN A 88 20.73 -4.33 1.11
N LYS A 89 20.60 -4.93 2.31
CA LYS A 89 21.18 -6.24 2.65
C LYS A 89 20.52 -7.41 1.90
N TYR A 90 19.19 -7.40 1.76
CA TYR A 90 18.45 -8.59 1.33
C TYR A 90 17.79 -8.50 -0.07
N ALA A 91 17.44 -7.29 -0.54
CA ALA A 91 16.63 -7.11 -1.74
C ALA A 91 17.28 -7.73 -3.00
N LYS A 92 18.57 -7.48 -3.21
CA LYS A 92 19.32 -7.99 -4.38
C LYS A 92 19.35 -9.52 -4.44
N ALA A 93 19.60 -10.18 -3.31
CA ALA A 93 19.65 -11.64 -3.22
C ALA A 93 18.30 -12.30 -3.53
N ASN A 94 17.20 -11.57 -3.33
CA ASN A 94 15.83 -12.02 -3.63
C ASN A 94 15.31 -11.47 -4.98
N GLY A 95 16.21 -10.99 -5.85
CA GLY A 95 15.88 -10.56 -7.21
C GLY A 95 15.19 -9.20 -7.33
N ILE A 96 15.12 -8.39 -6.27
CA ILE A 96 14.55 -7.03 -6.29
C ILE A 96 15.65 -6.06 -6.75
N THR A 97 15.94 -6.06 -8.05
CA THR A 97 17.15 -5.45 -8.63
C THR A 97 16.90 -4.31 -9.61
N THR A 98 15.65 -4.04 -9.97
CA THR A 98 15.26 -2.98 -10.92
C THR A 98 14.45 -1.90 -10.22
N VAL A 99 14.40 -0.70 -10.82
CA VAL A 99 13.60 0.44 -10.32
C VAL A 99 12.14 0.03 -10.11
N ASP A 100 11.58 -0.75 -11.03
CA ASP A 100 10.18 -1.14 -10.98
C ASP A 100 9.91 -2.16 -9.87
N ARG A 101 10.80 -3.14 -9.70
CA ARG A 101 10.72 -4.13 -8.61
C ARG A 101 10.79 -3.47 -7.23
N MET A 102 11.79 -2.62 -7.00
CA MET A 102 11.91 -1.92 -5.71
C MET A 102 10.76 -0.95 -5.49
N SER A 103 10.28 -0.26 -6.53
CA SER A 103 9.17 0.67 -6.41
C SER A 103 7.90 -0.04 -5.97
N MET A 104 7.59 -1.20 -6.56
CA MET A 104 6.42 -2.00 -6.18
C MET A 104 6.59 -2.61 -4.78
N PHE A 105 7.79 -3.09 -4.46
CA PHE A 105 8.12 -3.59 -3.12
C PHE A 105 7.89 -2.51 -2.04
N LEU A 106 8.50 -1.34 -2.20
CA LEU A 106 8.36 -0.22 -1.27
C LEU A 106 6.91 0.29 -1.21
N ALA A 107 6.18 0.28 -2.33
CA ALA A 107 4.78 0.70 -2.36
C ALA A 107 3.88 -0.18 -1.49
N ASN A 108 4.03 -1.51 -1.58
CA ASN A 108 3.27 -2.42 -0.72
C ASN A 108 3.70 -2.32 0.74
N CYS A 109 5.01 -2.37 1.01
CA CYS A 109 5.55 -2.21 2.37
C CYS A 109 5.06 -0.92 3.04
N ARG A 110 5.02 0.20 2.33
CA ARG A 110 4.53 1.48 2.86
C ARG A 110 3.09 1.37 3.36
N VAL A 111 2.22 0.69 2.62
CA VAL A 111 0.80 0.57 2.97
C VAL A 111 0.61 -0.37 4.15
N GLU A 112 1.25 -1.53 4.14
CA GLU A 112 1.10 -2.52 5.21
C GLU A 112 1.74 -2.07 6.54
N SER A 113 2.79 -1.26 6.48
CA SER A 113 3.57 -0.86 7.65
C SER A 113 3.26 0.58 8.13
N THR A 114 2.17 1.18 7.65
CA THR A 114 1.77 2.57 7.90
C THR A 114 2.94 3.53 7.71
N ASN A 115 3.36 3.77 6.47
CA ASN A 115 4.47 4.68 6.14
C ASN A 115 5.83 4.31 6.77
N PHE A 116 6.13 3.01 6.92
CA PHE A 116 7.37 2.53 7.57
C PHE A 116 7.47 2.95 9.04
N THR A 117 6.34 3.03 9.74
CA THR A 117 6.29 3.44 11.16
C THR A 117 5.91 2.32 12.12
N ARG A 118 5.41 1.19 11.62
CA ARG A 118 5.00 0.04 12.43
C ARG A 118 5.44 -1.26 11.79
N LEU A 119 5.80 -2.24 12.63
CA LEU A 119 6.14 -3.61 12.22
C LEU A 119 5.22 -4.65 12.88
N GLU A 120 4.18 -4.22 13.56
CA GLU A 120 3.20 -5.11 14.16
C GLU A 120 1.83 -4.45 14.22
N GLU A 121 0.80 -5.29 14.21
CA GLU A 121 -0.56 -4.86 14.53
C GLU A 121 -0.73 -4.64 16.04
N ALA A 122 -1.35 -3.51 16.41
CA ALA A 122 -1.57 -3.17 17.82
C ALA A 122 -2.70 -3.98 18.48
N LEU A 123 -3.71 -4.38 17.69
CA LEU A 123 -4.88 -5.15 18.14
C LEU A 123 -5.58 -4.61 19.39
N SER A 124 -5.51 -3.30 19.63
CA SER A 124 -6.14 -2.64 20.77
C SER A 124 -7.28 -1.75 20.28
N TYR A 125 -8.50 -2.29 20.30
CA TYR A 125 -9.71 -1.61 19.83
C TYR A 125 -10.68 -1.36 20.99
N SER A 126 -11.53 -0.33 20.86
CA SER A 126 -12.71 -0.20 21.73
C SER A 126 -13.74 -1.27 21.36
N ALA A 127 -14.72 -1.51 22.25
CA ALA A 127 -15.78 -2.47 21.99
C ALA A 127 -16.60 -2.09 20.74
N GLU A 128 -16.90 -0.81 20.58
CA GLU A 128 -17.64 -0.25 19.44
C GLU A 128 -16.85 -0.48 18.15
N ARG A 129 -15.54 -0.21 18.17
CA ARG A 129 -14.69 -0.40 16.99
C ARG A 129 -14.56 -1.88 16.61
N LEU A 130 -14.52 -2.80 17.58
CA LEU A 130 -14.53 -4.24 17.30
C LEU A 130 -15.78 -4.66 16.53
N MET A 131 -16.95 -4.12 16.88
CA MET A 131 -18.20 -4.40 16.17
C MET A 131 -18.19 -3.88 14.73
N GLN A 132 -17.50 -2.75 14.48
CA GLN A 132 -17.36 -2.20 13.12
C GLN A 132 -16.35 -3.00 12.27
N VAL A 133 -15.23 -3.41 12.87
CA VAL A 133 -14.15 -4.10 12.15
C VAL A 133 -14.48 -5.57 11.90
N TRP A 134 -15.15 -6.24 12.86
CA TRP A 134 -15.57 -7.63 12.72
C TRP A 134 -17.02 -7.85 13.20
N PRO A 135 -18.03 -7.31 12.49
CA PRO A 135 -19.44 -7.37 12.91
C PRO A 135 -19.95 -8.79 13.12
N LYS A 136 -19.49 -9.74 12.31
CA LYS A 136 -19.86 -11.17 12.44
C LYS A 136 -19.28 -11.82 13.71
N ARG A 137 -18.13 -11.35 14.20
CA ARG A 137 -17.47 -11.91 15.41
C ARG A 137 -17.89 -11.18 16.68
N PHE A 138 -18.25 -9.91 16.55
CA PHE A 138 -18.68 -9.05 17.64
C PHE A 138 -20.06 -8.46 17.30
N PRO A 139 -21.14 -9.26 17.38
CA PRO A 139 -22.48 -8.79 17.03
C PRO A 139 -23.11 -7.87 18.10
N SER A 140 -22.52 -7.81 19.30
CA SER A 140 -23.03 -6.99 20.41
C SER A 140 -21.90 -6.38 21.24
N LEU A 141 -22.22 -5.28 21.95
CA LEU A 141 -21.31 -4.65 22.90
C LEU A 141 -20.92 -5.60 24.04
N SER A 142 -21.82 -6.48 24.48
CA SER A 142 -21.54 -7.43 25.56
C SER A 142 -20.44 -8.42 25.18
N VAL A 143 -20.46 -8.93 23.94
CA VAL A 143 -19.39 -9.79 23.42
C VAL A 143 -18.11 -8.98 23.19
N ALA A 144 -18.22 -7.80 22.55
CA ALA A 144 -17.06 -6.96 22.22
C ALA A 144 -16.27 -6.50 23.45
N ARG A 145 -16.96 -6.12 24.55
CA ARG A 145 -16.33 -5.70 25.81
C ARG A 145 -15.38 -6.74 26.40
N GLN A 146 -15.59 -8.03 26.11
CA GLN A 146 -14.72 -9.09 26.61
C GLN A 146 -13.32 -9.10 25.96
N TYR A 147 -13.15 -8.41 24.82
CA TYR A 147 -11.92 -8.38 24.03
C TYR A 147 -11.38 -6.97 23.82
N ALA A 148 -12.18 -5.93 24.11
CA ALA A 148 -11.78 -4.54 23.99
C ALA A 148 -10.52 -4.24 24.82
N ARG A 149 -9.61 -3.46 24.25
CA ARG A 149 -8.32 -3.07 24.87
C ARG A 149 -7.50 -4.27 25.39
N ASN A 150 -7.71 -5.48 24.87
CA ASN A 150 -6.98 -6.69 25.24
C ASN A 150 -6.38 -7.39 24.00
N PRO A 151 -5.20 -6.93 23.52
CA PRO A 151 -4.60 -7.38 22.27
C PRO A 151 -4.35 -8.88 22.19
N LYS A 152 -3.81 -9.49 23.26
CA LYS A 152 -3.50 -10.92 23.28
C LYS A 152 -4.76 -11.77 23.18
N LYS A 153 -5.79 -11.44 23.97
CA LYS A 153 -7.07 -12.16 23.93
C LYS A 153 -7.75 -12.00 22.57
N LEU A 154 -7.73 -10.79 22.01
CA LEU A 154 -8.29 -10.51 20.69
C LEU A 154 -7.57 -11.28 19.59
N ALA A 155 -6.24 -11.26 19.57
CA ALA A 155 -5.43 -11.95 18.56
C ALA A 155 -5.68 -13.46 18.56
N ASN A 156 -5.73 -14.06 19.75
CA ASN A 156 -6.05 -15.48 19.91
C ASN A 156 -7.44 -15.83 19.39
N PHE A 157 -8.43 -14.96 19.62
CA PHE A 157 -9.78 -15.16 19.14
C PHE A 157 -9.91 -15.01 17.61
N VAL A 158 -9.26 -14.00 17.03
CA VAL A 158 -9.37 -13.71 15.58
C VAL A 158 -8.53 -14.68 14.74
N TYR A 159 -7.33 -15.04 15.21
CA TYR A 159 -6.34 -15.78 14.43
C TYR A 159 -6.01 -17.19 14.95
N GLY A 160 -6.39 -17.55 16.18
CA GLY A 160 -5.93 -18.78 16.84
C GLY A 160 -6.29 -20.09 16.14
N ASN A 161 -7.29 -20.11 15.25
CA ASN A 161 -7.72 -21.30 14.52
C ASN A 161 -7.46 -21.22 13.00
N ARG A 162 -6.59 -20.32 12.56
CA ARG A 162 -6.33 -20.01 11.14
C ARG A 162 -4.82 -20.11 10.83
N MET A 163 -4.46 -20.33 9.57
CA MET A 163 -3.08 -20.16 9.07
C MET A 163 -2.04 -20.93 9.92
N GLY A 164 -2.32 -22.19 10.22
CA GLY A 164 -1.45 -23.06 11.00
C GLY A 164 -1.53 -22.91 12.52
N ASN A 165 -2.34 -21.97 13.03
CA ASN A 165 -2.41 -21.70 14.47
C ASN A 165 -3.25 -22.71 15.26
N ARG A 166 -4.11 -23.50 14.60
CA ARG A 166 -5.06 -24.40 15.27
C ARG A 166 -4.31 -25.39 16.17
N GLY A 167 -4.80 -25.53 17.41
CA GLY A 167 -4.23 -26.45 18.40
C GLY A 167 -2.92 -25.96 19.04
N LYS A 168 -2.40 -24.78 18.66
CA LYS A 168 -1.18 -24.19 19.23
C LYS A 168 -1.55 -23.13 20.28
N PRO A 169 -1.09 -23.25 21.54
CA PRO A 169 -1.39 -22.28 22.59
C PRO A 169 -0.94 -20.86 22.22
N ASN A 170 -1.82 -19.89 22.41
CA ASN A 170 -1.56 -18.47 22.13
C ASN A 170 -1.10 -18.13 20.70
N ALA A 171 -1.28 -19.04 19.73
CA ALA A 171 -0.69 -18.88 18.40
C ALA A 171 -1.25 -17.69 17.61
N GLY A 172 -2.48 -17.27 17.90
CA GLY A 172 -3.04 -16.06 17.29
C GLY A 172 -2.30 -14.79 17.72
N TRP A 173 -1.89 -14.69 18.99
CA TRP A 173 -1.04 -13.60 19.48
C TRP A 173 0.42 -13.73 19.04
N LEU A 174 0.99 -14.93 19.15
CA LEU A 174 2.40 -15.17 18.84
C LEU A 174 2.72 -14.91 17.36
N HIS A 175 1.82 -15.34 16.46
CA HIS A 175 1.96 -15.18 15.01
C HIS A 175 1.01 -14.11 14.45
N ARG A 176 0.72 -13.07 15.23
CA ARG A 176 -0.02 -11.88 14.75
C ARG A 176 0.76 -11.16 13.64
N GLY A 177 0.10 -10.31 12.87
CA GLY A 177 0.66 -9.54 11.76
C GLY A 177 1.98 -8.87 12.14
N SER A 178 3.05 -9.24 11.44
CA SER A 178 4.43 -8.87 11.78
C SER A 178 5.24 -8.45 10.54
N GLY A 179 6.21 -7.56 10.76
CA GLY A 179 7.12 -7.04 9.76
C GLY A 179 6.47 -6.05 8.79
N LEU A 180 7.24 -5.66 7.76
CA LEU A 180 6.83 -4.70 6.74
C LEU A 180 5.67 -5.16 5.86
N GLY A 181 5.51 -6.47 5.70
CA GLY A 181 4.42 -7.06 4.91
C GLY A 181 3.24 -7.56 5.73
N GLN A 182 3.24 -7.36 7.06
CA GLN A 182 2.19 -7.85 7.96
C GLN A 182 1.92 -9.37 7.81
N MET A 183 2.99 -10.17 7.73
CA MET A 183 2.88 -11.63 7.67
C MET A 183 2.19 -12.16 8.94
N THR A 184 1.16 -12.99 8.76
CA THR A 184 0.29 -13.46 9.85
C THR A 184 0.11 -14.98 9.80
N GLY A 185 0.18 -15.64 10.95
CA GLY A 185 -0.06 -17.08 11.09
C GLY A 185 1.21 -17.93 11.11
N TYR A 186 1.13 -19.05 11.83
CA TYR A 186 2.21 -20.02 11.98
C TYR A 186 2.73 -20.53 10.63
N ASP A 187 1.85 -20.83 9.67
CA ASP A 187 2.27 -21.38 8.36
C ASP A 187 3.20 -20.41 7.62
N ASN A 188 2.89 -19.11 7.64
CA ASN A 188 3.73 -18.09 7.00
C ASN A 188 5.09 -17.94 7.71
N PHE A 189 5.11 -18.06 9.04
CA PHE A 189 6.36 -18.03 9.81
C PHE A 189 7.19 -19.28 9.51
N LYS A 190 6.54 -20.44 9.44
CA LYS A 190 7.19 -21.71 9.13
C LYS A 190 7.76 -21.72 7.72
N GLU A 191 7.04 -21.18 6.74
CA GLU A 191 7.53 -21.06 5.37
C GLU A 191 8.82 -20.22 5.28
N PHE A 192 8.94 -19.15 6.08
CA PHE A 192 10.16 -18.34 6.16
C PHE A 192 11.29 -19.07 6.91
N GLU A 193 10.97 -19.74 8.02
CA GLU A 193 11.92 -20.57 8.75
C GLU A 193 12.51 -21.67 7.85
N ASP A 194 11.67 -22.38 7.09
CA ASP A 194 12.11 -23.44 6.18
C ASP A 194 13.01 -22.90 5.05
N ALA A 195 12.72 -21.68 4.57
CA ALA A 195 13.54 -21.06 3.52
C ALA A 195 14.89 -20.51 4.03
N THR A 196 15.04 -20.26 5.33
CA THR A 196 16.20 -19.50 5.86
C THR A 196 16.94 -20.14 7.02
N GLY A 197 16.37 -21.18 7.65
CA GLY A 197 16.85 -21.77 8.89
C GLY A 197 16.67 -20.90 10.14
N ILE A 198 16.06 -19.71 10.03
CA ILE A 198 15.89 -18.80 11.17
C ILE A 198 14.68 -19.26 11.99
N PRO A 199 14.84 -19.57 13.29
CA PRO A 199 13.83 -20.28 14.09
C PRO A 199 12.68 -19.36 14.56
N VAL A 200 12.01 -18.68 13.63
CA VAL A 200 10.94 -17.72 13.93
C VAL A 200 9.68 -18.38 14.47
N THR A 201 9.45 -19.68 14.24
CA THR A 201 8.30 -20.36 14.85
C THR A 201 8.52 -20.63 16.34
N LYS A 202 9.78 -20.80 16.75
CA LYS A 202 10.18 -20.89 18.16
C LYS A 202 10.29 -19.52 18.81
N ASN A 203 10.76 -18.51 18.07
CA ASN A 203 10.95 -17.13 18.52
C ASN A 203 10.21 -16.12 17.63
N PRO A 204 8.86 -16.02 17.71
CA PRO A 204 8.06 -15.22 16.78
C PRO A 204 8.32 -13.71 16.80
N ASP A 205 8.84 -13.17 17.91
CA ASP A 205 9.20 -11.74 18.00
C ASP A 205 10.30 -11.33 17.01
N MET A 206 11.10 -12.29 16.52
CA MET A 206 12.10 -12.02 15.47
C MET A 206 11.44 -11.44 14.22
N MET A 207 10.21 -11.82 13.88
CA MET A 207 9.51 -11.27 12.71
C MET A 207 9.13 -9.78 12.85
N ARG A 208 9.22 -9.23 14.06
CA ARG A 208 8.97 -7.80 14.37
C ARG A 208 10.25 -6.98 14.45
N ASP A 209 11.40 -7.63 14.37
CA ASP A 209 12.68 -6.96 14.20
C ASP A 209 12.81 -6.39 12.77
N PRO A 210 13.33 -5.16 12.58
CA PRO A 210 13.47 -4.57 11.25
C PRO A 210 14.37 -5.36 10.29
N ASP A 211 15.43 -6.03 10.76
CA ASP A 211 16.32 -6.81 9.89
C ASP A 211 15.63 -8.09 9.44
N ILE A 212 15.16 -8.90 10.40
CA ILE A 212 14.52 -10.19 10.11
C ILE A 212 13.17 -10.01 9.42
N GLY A 213 12.33 -9.07 9.88
CA GLY A 213 11.04 -8.78 9.25
C GLY A 213 11.17 -8.25 7.82
N THR A 214 12.26 -7.52 7.51
CA THR A 214 12.56 -7.12 6.12
C THR A 214 13.07 -8.30 5.30
N LYS A 215 13.95 -9.15 5.86
CA LYS A 215 14.38 -10.38 5.19
C LYS A 215 13.18 -11.25 4.82
N ALA A 216 12.23 -11.42 5.75
CA ALA A 216 11.05 -12.23 5.54
C ALA A 216 10.19 -11.74 4.37
N ILE A 217 10.00 -10.43 4.24
CA ILE A 217 9.21 -9.91 3.12
C ILE A 217 9.96 -9.97 1.77
N CYS A 218 11.30 -9.91 1.78
CA CYS A 218 12.11 -10.17 0.58
C CYS A 218 12.01 -11.65 0.14
N VAL A 219 12.04 -12.60 1.08
CA VAL A 219 11.86 -14.03 0.78
C VAL A 219 10.44 -14.30 0.27
N PHE A 220 9.42 -13.69 0.88
CA PHE A 220 8.05 -13.75 0.37
C PHE A 220 7.97 -13.23 -1.07
N TRP A 221 8.62 -12.11 -1.37
CA TRP A 221 8.66 -11.54 -2.72
C TRP A 221 9.18 -12.54 -3.76
N GLU A 222 10.30 -13.18 -3.48
CA GLU A 222 10.89 -14.21 -4.34
C GLU A 222 9.95 -15.41 -4.49
N LYS A 223 9.49 -15.99 -3.38
CA LYS A 223 8.65 -17.21 -3.38
C LYS A 223 7.30 -17.03 -4.05
N ARG A 224 6.82 -15.78 -4.20
CA ARG A 224 5.56 -15.46 -4.89
C ARG A 224 5.76 -14.99 -6.34
N ASP A 225 7.00 -14.99 -6.83
CA ASP A 225 7.37 -14.53 -8.18
C ASP A 225 6.80 -13.12 -8.46
N MET A 226 7.03 -12.22 -7.51
CA MET A 226 6.54 -10.85 -7.58
C MET A 226 7.21 -10.03 -8.69
N ASN A 227 8.42 -10.43 -9.11
CA ASN A 227 9.14 -9.83 -10.25
C ASN A 227 8.28 -9.81 -11.51
N ARG A 228 7.54 -10.89 -11.81
CA ARG A 228 6.67 -10.97 -13.01
C ARG A 228 5.68 -9.82 -13.09
N TYR A 229 5.16 -9.36 -11.94
CA TYR A 229 4.16 -8.29 -11.87
C TYR A 229 4.85 -6.93 -11.96
N ALA A 230 5.95 -6.76 -11.26
CA ALA A 230 6.74 -5.54 -11.30
C ALA A 230 7.28 -5.23 -12.70
N ASP A 231 7.84 -6.22 -13.38
CA ASP A 231 8.44 -6.07 -14.71
C ASP A 231 7.40 -5.72 -15.79
N ARG A 232 6.13 -6.05 -15.55
CA ARG A 232 4.99 -5.68 -16.41
C ARG A 232 4.31 -4.38 -15.98
N GLY A 233 4.73 -3.78 -14.86
CA GLY A 233 4.02 -2.66 -14.23
C GLY A 233 2.62 -3.03 -13.71
N ASP A 234 2.30 -4.31 -13.52
CA ASP A 234 1.00 -4.77 -13.04
C ASP A 234 0.88 -4.65 -11.51
N VAL A 235 0.70 -3.42 -11.05
CA VAL A 235 0.49 -3.10 -9.63
C VAL A 235 -0.77 -3.77 -9.07
N THR A 236 -1.79 -4.00 -9.90
CA THR A 236 -3.07 -4.58 -9.44
C THR A 236 -2.93 -6.08 -9.17
N GLY A 237 -2.36 -6.83 -10.12
CA GLY A 237 -2.06 -8.24 -9.94
C GLY A 237 -1.07 -8.47 -8.81
N GLY A 238 0.00 -7.66 -8.75
CA GLY A 238 0.96 -7.71 -7.65
C GLY A 238 0.30 -7.50 -6.28
N ARG A 239 -0.62 -6.53 -6.14
CA ARG A 239 -1.31 -6.33 -4.86
C ARG A 239 -2.22 -7.49 -4.47
N LYS A 240 -2.90 -8.10 -5.44
CA LYS A 240 -3.74 -9.28 -5.19
C LYS A 240 -2.91 -10.45 -4.66
N VAL A 241 -1.70 -10.66 -5.16
CA VAL A 241 -0.78 -11.68 -4.65
C VAL A 241 -0.25 -11.31 -3.26
N TRP A 242 0.12 -10.05 -3.05
CA TRP A 242 0.67 -9.58 -1.77
C TRP A 242 -0.33 -9.69 -0.61
N ASN A 243 -1.58 -9.27 -0.83
CA ASN A 243 -2.57 -9.08 0.24
C ASN A 243 -3.81 -10.00 0.11
N GLY A 244 -3.83 -10.89 -0.88
CA GLY A 244 -5.01 -11.73 -1.18
C GLY A 244 -6.22 -10.95 -1.73
N GLY A 245 -6.03 -9.69 -2.14
CA GLY A 245 -7.10 -8.81 -2.61
C GLY A 245 -6.61 -7.41 -3.00
N THR A 246 -7.52 -6.45 -3.11
CA THR A 246 -7.22 -5.08 -3.56
C THR A 246 -7.32 -4.02 -2.47
N HIS A 247 -7.39 -4.42 -1.20
CA HIS A 247 -7.43 -3.47 -0.08
C HIS A 247 -6.22 -2.53 -0.16
N GLY A 248 -6.43 -1.21 -0.07
CA GLY A 248 -5.36 -0.21 -0.19
C GLY A 248 -4.72 -0.06 -1.58
N LEU A 249 -5.29 -0.65 -2.66
CA LEU A 249 -4.70 -0.65 -4.00
C LEU A 249 -4.42 0.75 -4.54
N LYS A 250 -5.34 1.70 -4.34
CA LYS A 250 -5.18 3.10 -4.81
C LYS A 250 -3.91 3.73 -4.22
N LEU A 251 -3.71 3.59 -2.92
CA LEU A 251 -2.52 4.09 -2.24
C LEU A 251 -1.23 3.41 -2.70
N VAL A 252 -1.27 2.11 -3.03
CA VAL A 252 -0.11 1.40 -3.61
C VAL A 252 0.21 1.92 -5.01
N LYS A 253 -0.79 2.11 -5.88
CA LYS A 253 -0.58 2.69 -7.22
C LYS A 253 0.04 4.08 -7.15
N GLU A 254 -0.48 4.94 -6.27
CA GLU A 254 0.08 6.28 -6.03
C GLU A 254 1.53 6.20 -5.52
N THR A 255 1.79 5.32 -4.54
CA THR A 255 3.13 5.15 -3.97
C THR A 255 4.12 4.57 -4.99
N PHE A 256 3.68 3.67 -5.85
CA PHE A 256 4.51 3.08 -6.91
C PHE A 256 5.05 4.16 -7.85
N VAL A 257 4.19 5.10 -8.29
CA VAL A 257 4.61 6.24 -9.13
C VAL A 257 5.59 7.15 -8.39
N ILE A 258 5.34 7.44 -7.12
CA ILE A 258 6.26 8.24 -6.29
C ILE A 258 7.61 7.54 -6.15
N ALA A 259 7.61 6.24 -5.83
CA ALA A 259 8.83 5.46 -5.66
C ALA A 259 9.63 5.37 -6.97
N LYS A 260 8.98 5.15 -8.11
CA LYS A 260 9.66 5.16 -9.43
C LYS A 260 10.36 6.49 -9.67
N ARG A 261 9.68 7.62 -9.42
CA ARG A 261 10.28 8.96 -9.57
C ARG A 261 11.47 9.15 -8.64
N VAL A 262 11.31 8.85 -7.35
CA VAL A 262 12.36 9.03 -6.33
C VAL A 262 13.60 8.19 -6.63
N LEU A 263 13.40 6.96 -7.12
CA LEU A 263 14.48 6.03 -7.41
C LEU A 263 15.13 6.30 -8.79
N ALA A 264 14.41 6.91 -9.73
CA ALA A 264 14.91 7.32 -11.04
C ALA A 264 15.67 8.66 -11.02
N GLU A 265 15.41 9.54 -10.05
CA GLU A 265 16.28 10.69 -9.78
C GLU A 265 17.70 10.17 -9.46
N ASP A 266 18.66 10.35 -10.39
CA ASP A 266 20.10 10.08 -10.19
C ASP A 266 20.54 10.50 -8.77
N ALA A 267 21.23 9.68 -7.99
CA ALA A 267 22.69 9.58 -8.03
C ALA A 267 23.47 10.92 -7.94
N LYS A 268 22.83 12.03 -7.51
CA LYS A 268 23.47 13.27 -7.05
C LYS A 268 22.86 13.71 -5.71
N PRO A 269 23.66 14.04 -4.68
CA PRO A 269 23.14 14.54 -3.42
C PRO A 269 22.49 15.91 -3.66
N SER A 270 21.17 15.98 -3.48
CA SER A 270 20.43 17.24 -3.59
C SER A 270 20.81 18.16 -2.42
N LYS A 271 21.42 19.31 -2.74
CA LYS A 271 21.67 20.44 -1.83
C LYS A 271 20.42 21.31 -1.59
N VAL A 272 19.21 20.81 -1.85
CA VAL A 272 18.00 21.59 -1.62
C VAL A 272 17.56 21.44 -0.17
N LYS A 273 17.73 22.51 0.63
CA LYS A 273 17.12 22.59 1.97
C LYS A 273 15.61 22.39 1.82
N PRO A 274 14.98 21.46 2.56
CA PRO A 274 13.54 21.24 2.45
C PRO A 274 12.79 22.52 2.81
N ARG A 275 12.06 23.07 1.84
CA ARG A 275 11.24 24.27 2.04
C ARG A 275 10.09 23.89 2.97
N LYS A 276 9.94 24.61 4.09
CA LYS A 276 8.84 24.38 5.04
C LYS A 276 7.50 24.47 4.29
N PRO A 277 6.59 23.48 4.42
CA PRO A 277 5.30 23.52 3.75
C PRO A 277 4.49 24.74 4.25
N LYS A 278 3.86 25.46 3.32
CA LYS A 278 2.99 26.58 3.65
C LYS A 278 1.70 26.04 4.27
N THR A 279 1.38 26.48 5.49
CA THR A 279 0.13 26.17 6.20
C THR A 279 -0.97 27.17 5.83
N SER A 280 -2.23 26.76 5.92
CA SER A 280 -3.43 27.57 5.69
C SER A 280 -4.53 27.21 6.69
N ASN A 281 -5.19 28.23 7.25
CA ASN A 281 -6.29 28.03 8.19
C ASN A 281 -7.50 27.37 7.52
N HIS A 282 -7.80 27.71 6.27
CA HIS A 282 -8.87 27.06 5.50
C HIS A 282 -8.61 25.56 5.28
N VAL A 283 -7.34 25.15 5.11
CA VAL A 283 -7.00 23.73 5.00
C VAL A 283 -7.17 23.02 6.35
N ARG A 284 -6.88 23.71 7.45
CA ARG A 284 -7.07 23.19 8.80
C ARG A 284 -8.56 22.98 9.10
N GLU A 285 -9.40 23.94 8.73
CA GLU A 285 -10.85 23.87 8.86
C GLU A 285 -11.44 22.75 7.99
N LEU A 286 -10.96 22.59 6.76
CA LEU A 286 -11.33 21.46 5.90
C LEU A 286 -10.96 20.12 6.54
N GLN A 287 -9.72 20.00 7.03
CA GLN A 287 -9.25 18.78 7.70
C GLN A 287 -10.07 18.47 8.96
N ASP A 288 -10.44 19.50 9.73
CA ASP A 288 -11.29 19.36 10.91
C ASP A 288 -12.72 18.94 10.55
N ALA A 289 -13.32 19.55 9.51
CA ALA A 289 -14.63 19.18 9.00
C ALA A 289 -14.67 17.74 8.48
N LEU A 290 -13.63 17.30 7.77
CA LEU A 290 -13.46 15.91 7.34
C LEU A 290 -13.38 14.96 8.54
N CYS A 291 -12.58 15.29 9.56
CA CYS A 291 -12.49 14.51 10.79
C CYS A 291 -13.82 14.42 11.54
N LYS A 292 -14.59 15.52 11.61
CA LYS A 292 -15.94 15.55 12.22
C LYS A 292 -16.95 14.70 11.44
N ALA A 293 -16.79 14.61 10.13
CA ALA A 293 -17.56 13.72 9.26
C ALA A 293 -17.04 12.27 9.25
N GLU A 294 -16.11 11.91 10.15
CA GLU A 294 -15.48 10.58 10.28
C GLU A 294 -14.48 10.20 9.15
N TYR A 295 -14.06 11.17 8.33
CA TYR A 295 -13.01 11.02 7.30
C TYR A 295 -11.66 11.51 7.85
N TYR A 296 -10.96 10.65 8.57
CA TYR A 296 -9.81 11.04 9.39
C TYR A 296 -8.57 11.46 8.57
N THR A 297 -8.13 12.69 8.82
CA THR A 297 -6.87 13.28 8.34
C THR A 297 -6.16 14.00 9.48
N THR A 298 -4.88 14.34 9.31
CA THR A 298 -4.17 15.17 10.28
C THR A 298 -4.58 16.63 10.09
N VAL A 299 -5.03 17.28 11.17
CA VAL A 299 -5.42 18.71 11.17
C VAL A 299 -4.17 19.58 11.35
N ASP A 300 -3.36 19.70 10.29
CA ASP A 300 -2.09 20.42 10.29
C ASP A 300 -2.09 21.72 9.48
N GLY A 301 -3.16 21.99 8.74
CA GLY A 301 -3.30 23.14 7.84
C GLY A 301 -2.45 23.04 6.57
N ILE A 302 -1.83 21.90 6.28
CA ILE A 302 -0.94 21.75 5.12
C ILE A 302 -1.70 21.02 4.01
N PRO A 303 -1.90 21.64 2.83
CA PRO A 303 -2.55 20.96 1.72
C PRO A 303 -1.68 19.77 1.29
N GLY A 304 -2.29 18.60 1.16
CA GLY A 304 -1.56 17.37 0.94
C GLY A 304 -2.44 16.24 0.42
N THR A 305 -1.78 15.24 -0.16
CA THR A 305 -2.43 14.12 -0.85
C THR A 305 -3.42 13.35 0.03
N HIS A 306 -3.16 13.24 1.34
CA HIS A 306 -4.08 12.60 2.29
C HIS A 306 -5.36 13.43 2.55
N THR A 307 -5.24 14.77 2.64
CA THR A 307 -6.42 15.66 2.75
C THR A 307 -7.26 15.61 1.48
N THR A 308 -6.62 15.67 0.31
CA THR A 308 -7.29 15.52 -0.99
C THR A 308 -7.95 14.14 -1.12
N PHE A 309 -7.31 13.09 -0.61
CA PHE A 309 -7.85 11.74 -0.57
C PHE A 309 -9.13 11.69 0.27
N MET A 310 -9.10 12.18 1.51
CA MET A 310 -10.28 12.18 2.38
C MET A 310 -11.42 13.03 1.81
N LEU A 311 -11.10 14.12 1.10
CA LEU A 311 -12.10 14.92 0.40
C LEU A 311 -12.77 14.17 -0.77
N LYS A 312 -12.01 13.35 -1.51
CA LYS A 312 -12.55 12.50 -2.57
C LYS A 312 -13.43 11.39 -2.03
N GLU A 313 -13.02 10.74 -0.93
CA GLU A 313 -13.83 9.74 -0.24
C GLU A 313 -15.14 10.36 0.24
N PHE A 314 -15.07 11.53 0.88
CA PHE A 314 -16.25 12.29 1.29
C PHE A 314 -17.18 12.61 0.11
N GLN A 315 -16.63 13.11 -1.00
CA GLN A 315 -17.41 13.43 -2.20
C GLN A 315 -18.11 12.20 -2.78
N ARG A 316 -17.39 11.09 -2.93
CA ARG A 316 -17.95 9.83 -3.43
C ARG A 316 -19.11 9.35 -2.56
N ASP A 317 -18.88 9.31 -1.25
CA ASP A 317 -19.84 8.72 -0.31
C ASP A 317 -21.09 9.59 -0.12
N HIS A 318 -21.05 10.86 -0.57
CA HIS A 318 -22.18 11.79 -0.61
C HIS A 318 -22.72 12.04 -2.02
N GLY A 319 -22.34 11.23 -3.01
CA GLY A 319 -22.87 11.32 -4.38
C GLY A 319 -22.43 12.56 -5.16
N LEU A 320 -21.28 13.13 -4.81
CA LEU A 320 -20.66 14.28 -5.47
C LEU A 320 -19.54 13.86 -6.43
N ALA A 321 -19.19 14.75 -7.36
CA ALA A 321 -18.03 14.54 -8.23
C ALA A 321 -16.72 14.49 -7.42
N GLU A 322 -15.96 13.38 -7.56
CA GLU A 322 -14.72 13.04 -6.85
C GLU A 322 -13.48 13.87 -7.27
N THR A 323 -13.67 15.17 -7.39
CA THR A 323 -12.65 16.10 -7.86
C THR A 323 -11.48 16.24 -6.87
N GLY A 324 -11.72 16.01 -5.58
CA GLY A 324 -10.77 16.30 -4.50
C GLY A 324 -10.50 17.79 -4.34
N ILE A 325 -11.37 18.61 -4.94
CA ILE A 325 -11.36 20.06 -4.88
C ILE A 325 -12.56 20.48 -4.05
N LEU A 326 -12.37 21.45 -3.16
CA LEU A 326 -13.45 22.00 -2.36
C LEU A 326 -14.29 22.95 -3.23
N ASN A 327 -15.44 22.48 -3.72
CA ASN A 327 -16.40 23.28 -4.47
C ASN A 327 -17.67 23.53 -3.63
N SER A 328 -18.56 24.40 -4.12
CA SER A 328 -19.79 24.79 -3.40
C SER A 328 -20.60 23.58 -2.94
N ALA A 329 -20.81 22.58 -3.82
CA ALA A 329 -21.54 21.35 -3.47
C ALA A 329 -20.87 20.52 -2.37
N THR A 330 -19.53 20.45 -2.37
CA THR A 330 -18.74 19.74 -1.36
C THR A 330 -18.79 20.43 -0.01
N VAL A 331 -18.73 21.76 0.00
CA VAL A 331 -18.87 22.56 1.23
C VAL A 331 -20.26 22.38 1.83
N THR A 332 -21.32 22.45 1.01
CA THR A 332 -22.70 22.22 1.47
C THR A 332 -22.88 20.82 2.07
N ALA A 333 -22.31 19.80 1.45
CA ALA A 333 -22.37 18.43 1.96
C ALA A 333 -21.58 18.28 3.27
N LEU A 334 -20.37 18.84 3.38
CA LEU A 334 -19.56 18.81 4.61
C LEU A 334 -20.28 19.49 5.78
N ALA A 335 -20.95 20.62 5.51
CA ALA A 335 -21.74 21.33 6.50
C ALA A 335 -22.93 20.49 6.99
N LYS A 336 -23.61 19.74 6.10
CA LYS A 336 -24.70 18.82 6.47
C LYS A 336 -24.20 17.60 7.25
N ALA A 337 -23.03 17.06 6.88
CA ALA A 337 -22.41 15.92 7.55
C ALA A 337 -21.89 16.26 8.96
N GLY A 338 -21.59 17.54 9.23
CA GLY A 338 -21.17 18.05 10.53
C GLY A 338 -22.30 18.44 11.49
N LEU A 339 -23.58 18.26 11.11
CA LEU A 339 -24.71 18.43 12.03
C LEU A 339 -24.83 17.17 12.91
N PRO A 340 -25.02 17.31 14.24
CA PRO A 340 -25.23 16.15 15.10
C PRO A 340 -26.47 15.40 14.63
N LYS A 341 -26.28 14.15 14.19
CA LYS A 341 -27.40 13.23 13.97
C LYS A 341 -28.06 12.97 15.32
N THR A 342 -29.29 13.44 15.51
CA THR A 342 -30.17 12.83 16.49
C THR A 342 -30.26 11.32 16.19
N PRO A 343 -30.25 10.44 17.21
CA PRO A 343 -30.30 9.01 16.97
C PRO A 343 -31.56 8.66 16.17
N PRO A 344 -31.49 7.75 15.17
CA PRO A 344 -32.70 7.25 14.55
C PRO A 344 -33.53 6.53 15.62
N LYS A 345 -34.70 7.11 15.93
CA LYS A 345 -35.77 6.45 16.69
C LYS A 345 -36.12 5.15 15.95
N PRO A 346 -36.26 4.00 16.64
CA PRO A 346 -36.69 2.76 16.00
C PRO A 346 -38.01 2.98 15.27
N ALA A 347 -38.10 2.55 14.01
CA ALA A 347 -39.36 2.58 13.26
C ALA A 347 -40.42 1.71 13.98
N PRO A 348 -41.63 2.22 14.24
CA PRO A 348 -42.74 1.41 14.75
C PRO A 348 -43.29 0.47 13.67
N LYS A 349 -43.73 -0.72 14.06
CA LYS A 349 -44.54 -1.62 13.21
C LYS A 349 -45.95 -1.03 12.99
N PRO A 350 -46.62 -1.35 11.85
CA PRO A 350 -47.87 -0.71 11.47
C PRO A 350 -49.08 -1.31 12.20
N THR A 351 -49.93 -0.45 12.78
CA THR A 351 -51.41 -0.59 12.81
C THR A 351 -52.07 0.68 13.38
N ASP A 352 -53.01 1.21 12.59
CA ASP A 352 -54.27 1.95 12.84
C ASP A 352 -54.36 3.32 13.59
N MET A 353 -54.80 4.31 12.78
CA MET A 353 -55.85 5.34 12.98
C MET A 353 -55.67 6.52 14.00
N ASP A 354 -55.69 7.74 13.42
CA ASP A 354 -55.82 9.18 13.84
C ASP A 354 -56.51 9.60 15.18
N PRO A 355 -56.56 10.92 15.60
CA PRO A 355 -55.79 12.13 15.21
C PRO A 355 -55.34 13.09 16.37
N GLU A 356 -54.39 13.99 16.04
CA GLU A 356 -54.23 15.43 16.42
C GLU A 356 -53.89 15.92 17.87
N GLN A 357 -52.75 16.66 18.01
CA GLN A 357 -52.57 17.95 18.74
C GLN A 357 -51.14 18.60 18.54
N PRO A 358 -50.95 19.93 18.76
CA PRO A 358 -50.03 20.82 17.99
C PRO A 358 -48.63 21.09 18.63
N PRO A 359 -47.70 21.82 17.95
CA PRO A 359 -46.26 21.76 18.27
C PRO A 359 -45.77 22.79 19.29
N GLN A 360 -44.86 22.38 20.19
CA GLN A 360 -44.08 23.27 21.05
C GLN A 360 -42.73 23.66 20.43
N LYS A 361 -42.41 24.96 20.54
CA LYS A 361 -41.16 25.62 20.11
C LYS A 361 -39.93 25.11 20.87
N GLN A 362 -38.88 24.71 20.16
CA GLN A 362 -37.52 24.57 20.69
C GLN A 362 -36.60 25.65 20.13
N LYS A 363 -35.96 26.40 21.03
CA LYS A 363 -34.98 27.46 20.75
C LYS A 363 -33.66 26.85 20.27
N SER A 364 -33.15 27.34 19.14
CA SER A 364 -31.86 26.94 18.56
C SER A 364 -30.70 27.78 19.11
N ASN A 365 -29.66 27.13 19.64
CA ASN A 365 -28.36 27.76 19.89
C ASN A 365 -27.54 27.75 18.59
N ALA A 366 -27.41 28.92 17.96
CA ALA A 366 -26.60 29.13 16.77
C ALA A 366 -25.11 29.23 17.15
N GLY A 367 -24.30 28.28 16.67
CA GLY A 367 -22.84 28.29 16.72
C GLY A 367 -22.19 28.78 15.41
N PRO A 368 -20.84 28.79 15.31
CA PRO A 368 -20.02 29.64 14.42
C PRO A 368 -20.14 29.38 12.91
N ILE A 369 -21.06 28.53 12.48
CA ILE A 369 -21.28 28.17 11.08
C ILE A 369 -22.06 29.26 10.33
N ALA A 370 -22.85 30.09 11.04
CA ALA A 370 -23.56 31.22 10.45
C ALA A 370 -22.62 32.35 9.97
N ALA A 371 -21.46 32.53 10.62
CA ALA A 371 -20.48 33.55 10.25
C ALA A 371 -19.75 33.23 8.93
N LEU A 372 -19.56 31.93 8.63
CA LEU A 372 -18.97 31.47 7.38
C LEU A 372 -19.91 31.67 6.18
N ILE A 373 -21.23 31.57 6.41
CA ILE A 373 -22.26 31.81 5.39
C ILE A 373 -22.36 33.30 5.04
N ALA A 374 -22.21 34.19 6.02
CA ALA A 374 -22.26 35.64 5.80
C ALA A 374 -21.05 36.19 5.03
N LEU A 375 -19.84 35.63 5.21
CA LEU A 375 -18.64 36.08 4.50
C LEU A 375 -18.63 35.69 3.01
N ILE A 376 -19.31 34.60 2.66
CA ILE A 376 -19.37 34.09 1.27
C ILE A 376 -20.42 34.86 0.45
N ALA A 377 -21.46 35.40 1.09
CA ALA A 377 -22.49 36.20 0.42
C ALA A 377 -22.03 37.62 0.02
N ALA A 378 -20.96 38.15 0.63
CA ALA A 378 -20.54 39.56 0.46
C ALA A 378 -19.27 39.77 -0.39
N GLY A 379 -18.68 38.72 -0.98
CA GLY A 379 -17.35 38.78 -1.62
C GLY A 379 -17.33 38.61 -3.15
N SER A 380 -18.31 39.12 -3.88
CA SER A 380 -18.36 39.05 -5.36
C SER A 380 -17.60 40.22 -6.00
N ALA A 381 -16.33 40.00 -6.37
CA ALA A 381 -15.63 40.63 -7.51
C ALA A 381 -14.15 40.20 -7.53
N TYR A 382 -13.45 40.34 -6.40
CA TYR A 382 -11.99 40.10 -6.33
C TYR A 382 -11.57 38.63 -6.42
N PHE A 383 -12.46 37.70 -6.08
CA PHE A 383 -12.17 36.27 -6.16
C PHE A 383 -12.10 35.76 -7.60
N TRP A 384 -12.91 36.33 -8.50
CA TRP A 384 -12.96 35.93 -9.90
C TRP A 384 -11.80 36.52 -10.71
N ASP A 385 -11.37 37.75 -10.41
CA ASP A 385 -10.18 38.38 -11.02
C ASP A 385 -8.85 37.71 -10.64
N TRP A 386 -8.78 37.12 -9.44
CA TRP A 386 -7.62 36.33 -9.03
C TRP A 386 -7.59 34.95 -9.72
N LEU A 387 -8.74 34.32 -9.94
CA LEU A 387 -8.84 32.99 -10.56
C LEU A 387 -8.54 33.02 -12.07
N THR A 388 -8.93 34.09 -12.77
CA THR A 388 -8.64 34.27 -14.20
C THR A 388 -7.15 34.56 -14.45
N ASN A 389 -6.50 35.36 -13.61
CA ASN A 389 -5.05 35.65 -13.70
C ASN A 389 -4.15 34.45 -13.34
N LEU A 390 -4.65 33.51 -12.54
CA LEU A 390 -3.93 32.27 -12.22
C LEU A 390 -3.93 31.27 -13.39
N ILE A 391 -4.95 31.33 -14.26
CA ILE A 391 -5.08 30.44 -15.42
C ILE A 391 -4.26 30.98 -16.61
N SER A 392 -4.11 32.30 -16.77
CA SER A 392 -3.34 32.92 -17.86
C SER A 392 -1.82 32.87 -17.67
N THR A 393 -1.32 32.54 -16.48
CA THR A 393 0.12 32.41 -16.20
C THR A 393 0.62 30.98 -16.16
N LEU A 394 -0.27 30.00 -16.40
CA LEU A 394 0.05 28.57 -16.42
C LEU A 394 -0.24 27.88 -17.77
N PHE A 395 -0.52 28.65 -18.83
CA PHE A 395 -0.46 28.22 -20.23
C PHE A 395 0.32 29.22 -21.06
#